data_AF-A0A5T1AYG0-F1
#
_entry.id   AF-A0A5T1AYG0-F1
#
_cell.length_a   1.000
_cell.length_b   1.000
_cell.length_c   1.000
_cell.angle_alpha   90.00
_cell.angle_beta   90.00
_cell.angle_gamma   90.00
#
_symmetry.space_group_name_H-M   'P 1'
#
loop_
_entity.id
_entity.type
_entity.pdbx_description
1 polymer ?
#
loop_
_entity_poly.entity_id
_entity_poly.type
_entity_poly.pdbx_seq_one_letter_code
_entity_poly.pdbx_strand_id
1 'polypeptide(L)'
;MKLKDFDFRIWDGKKYINNVKGGVYIHKINDYIKCLKRNQDCYDYEFELDDLDNSNLEIELFTGFYDKNGKKIFEGDILEYTRWCEQYMEDAEHSETIYEVVCFDTNGGLYSKLLNVEFGWFFEHFMNDKNNTIEEMSIIGNIHENKELLNVRL
;
A
#
# COMPACT_ATOMS: atom_id res chain seq x y z
N MET A 1 0.07 4.80 16.94
CA MET A 1 0.35 3.36 16.65
C MET A 1 1.39 2.84 17.64
N LYS A 2 1.27 1.60 18.14
CA LYS A 2 2.36 0.96 18.90
C LYS A 2 3.35 0.34 17.92
N LEU A 3 4.63 0.28 18.27
CA LEU A 3 5.67 -0.28 17.37
C LEU A 3 5.36 -1.71 16.89
N LYS A 4 4.73 -2.52 17.74
CA LYS A 4 4.31 -3.89 17.38
C LYS A 4 3.22 -3.95 16.30
N ASP A 5 2.51 -2.85 16.08
CA ASP A 5 1.41 -2.73 15.13
C ASP A 5 1.85 -1.94 13.88
N PHE A 6 3.08 -1.41 13.88
CA PHE A 6 3.70 -0.72 12.75
C PHE A 6 4.26 -1.72 11.75
N ASP A 7 3.92 -1.53 10.48
CA ASP A 7 4.38 -2.36 9.38
C ASP A 7 4.49 -1.51 8.11
N PHE A 8 5.38 -1.90 7.21
CA PHE A 8 5.65 -1.18 5.98
C PHE A 8 6.34 -2.10 4.97
N ARG A 9 6.27 -1.75 3.69
CA ARG A 9 7.03 -2.39 2.63
C ARG A 9 7.86 -1.36 1.87
N ILE A 10 8.95 -1.80 1.25
CA ILE A 10 9.86 -0.94 0.48
C ILE A 10 9.91 -1.44 -0.95
N TRP A 11 9.67 -0.53 -1.88
CA TRP A 11 9.88 -0.73 -3.31
C TRP A 11 11.25 -0.16 -3.73
N ASP A 12 12.07 -0.94 -4.45
CA ASP A 12 13.41 -0.52 -4.90
C ASP A 12 13.47 0.11 -6.30
N GLY A 13 12.30 0.42 -6.87
CA GLY A 13 12.15 0.82 -8.27
C GLY A 13 11.90 -0.35 -9.22
N LYS A 14 12.15 -1.60 -8.80
CA LYS A 14 12.02 -2.82 -9.62
C LYS A 14 11.23 -3.94 -8.96
N LYS A 15 11.35 -4.11 -7.64
CA LYS A 15 10.68 -5.14 -6.84
C LYS A 15 10.53 -4.71 -5.38
N TYR A 16 9.64 -5.38 -4.67
CA TYR A 16 9.60 -5.29 -3.22
C TYR A 16 10.81 -5.95 -2.57
N ILE A 17 11.40 -5.26 -1.60
CA ILE A 17 12.54 -5.77 -0.83
C ILE A 17 12.03 -6.77 0.21
N ASN A 18 12.10 -8.05 -0.14
CA ASN A 18 11.77 -9.16 0.76
C ASN A 18 13.02 -9.63 1.52
N ASN A 19 12.90 -9.85 2.83
CA ASN A 19 13.96 -10.36 3.72
C ASN A 19 15.24 -9.50 3.78
N VAL A 20 15.13 -8.30 4.37
CA VAL A 20 16.32 -7.58 4.80
C VAL A 20 16.87 -8.26 6.05
N LYS A 21 17.74 -9.26 5.86
CA LYS A 21 18.48 -9.87 6.97
C LYS A 21 19.18 -8.74 7.74
N GLY A 22 18.87 -8.64 9.04
CA GLY A 22 19.38 -7.64 9.97
C GLY A 22 18.62 -6.30 10.05
N GLY A 23 17.57 -6.10 9.25
CA GLY A 23 16.75 -4.88 9.29
C GLY A 23 17.26 -3.78 8.36
N VAL A 24 16.39 -2.79 8.11
CA VAL A 24 16.68 -1.61 7.29
C VAL A 24 16.95 -0.45 8.23
N TYR A 25 18.14 0.14 8.14
CA TYR A 25 18.38 1.46 8.74
C TYR A 25 18.05 2.52 7.71
N ILE A 26 17.02 3.32 7.98
CA ILE A 26 16.64 4.47 7.16
C ILE A 26 17.10 5.71 7.92
N HIS A 27 18.09 6.40 7.38
CA HIS A 27 18.58 7.64 7.97
C HIS A 27 18.57 8.75 6.96
N LYS A 28 17.75 9.76 7.25
CA LYS A 28 17.66 10.98 6.49
C LYS A 28 18.73 11.94 7.01
N ILE A 29 19.84 12.06 6.26
CA ILE A 29 20.81 13.15 6.45
C ILE A 29 20.54 14.17 5.36
N ASN A 30 20.02 15.34 5.72
CA ASN A 30 19.55 16.34 4.76
C ASN A 30 18.46 15.76 3.84
N ASP A 31 18.69 15.75 2.52
CA ASP A 31 17.77 15.21 1.50
C ASP A 31 18.11 13.78 1.05
N TYR A 32 19.12 13.15 1.67
CA TYR A 32 19.54 11.79 1.31
C TYR A 32 18.96 10.78 2.29
N ILE A 33 18.24 9.80 1.75
CA ILE A 33 17.88 8.57 2.46
C ILE A 33 19.01 7.56 2.20
N LYS A 34 19.62 7.04 3.27
CA LYS A 34 20.50 5.86 3.19
C LYS A 34 19.78 4.66 3.76
N CYS A 35 19.74 3.58 3.00
CA CYS A 35 19.27 2.26 3.44
C CYS A 35 20.48 1.35 3.66
N LEU A 36 20.58 0.76 4.85
CA LEU A 36 21.67 -0.17 5.20
C LEU A 36 21.08 -1.54 5.47
N LYS A 37 21.63 -2.58 4.84
CA LYS A 37 21.37 -3.97 5.23
C LYS A 37 22.33 -4.30 6.37
N ARG A 38 21.81 -4.72 7.52
CA ARG A 38 22.70 -5.17 8.60
C ARG A 38 23.13 -6.61 8.34
N ASN A 39 24.38 -6.81 7.93
CA ASN A 39 24.94 -8.16 7.90
C ASN A 39 25.04 -8.70 9.34
N GLN A 40 24.81 -10.01 9.54
CA GLN A 40 24.62 -10.62 10.86
C GLN A 40 25.89 -10.54 11.76
N ASP A 41 27.04 -10.23 11.15
CA ASP A 41 28.37 -10.25 11.76
C ASP A 41 28.89 -8.87 12.22
N CYS A 42 28.19 -7.77 11.92
CA CYS A 42 28.68 -6.41 12.22
C CYS A 42 28.18 -5.94 13.60
N TYR A 43 28.89 -6.32 14.67
CA TYR A 43 28.81 -5.65 15.98
C TYR A 43 29.61 -4.34 16.03
N ASP A 44 30.38 -4.06 14.98
CA ASP A 44 31.07 -2.80 14.76
C ASP A 44 30.26 -1.95 13.78
N TYR A 45 30.19 -0.65 14.04
CA TYR A 45 29.40 0.38 13.35
C TYR A 45 29.74 0.59 11.85
N GLU A 46 30.46 -0.35 11.23
CA GLU A 46 30.74 -0.35 9.80
C GLU A 46 29.57 -1.01 9.06
N PHE A 47 28.61 -0.17 8.72
CA PHE A 47 27.55 -0.56 7.80
C PHE A 47 28.17 -0.68 6.40
N GLU A 48 28.20 -1.90 5.85
CA GLU A 48 28.40 -2.06 4.41
C GLU A 48 27.16 -1.48 3.72
N LEU A 49 27.36 -0.30 3.12
CA LEU A 49 26.46 0.28 2.14
C LEU A 49 26.50 -0.69 0.94
N ASP A 50 25.60 -1.67 0.91
CA ASP A 50 25.07 -2.06 -0.38
C ASP A 50 24.52 -0.75 -0.96
N ASP A 51 25.15 -0.22 -2.00
CA ASP A 51 24.68 0.94 -2.77
C ASP A 51 23.33 0.57 -3.40
N LEU A 52 22.30 0.49 -2.57
CA LEU A 52 20.93 0.58 -3.01
C LEU A 52 20.85 1.98 -3.58
N ASP A 53 20.67 2.07 -4.90
CA ASP A 53 20.42 3.32 -5.58
C ASP A 53 19.14 3.92 -4.96
N ASN A 54 19.33 4.75 -3.94
CA ASN A 54 18.27 5.26 -3.08
C ASN A 54 17.39 6.29 -3.82
N SER A 55 17.70 6.60 -5.09
CA SER A 55 16.94 7.54 -5.90
C SER A 55 15.51 7.07 -6.20
N ASN A 56 15.26 5.76 -6.19
CA ASN A 56 13.96 5.17 -6.53
C ASN A 56 13.33 4.38 -5.37
N LEU A 57 13.79 4.61 -4.13
CA LEU A 57 13.22 3.93 -2.98
C LEU A 57 11.92 4.59 -2.55
N GLU A 58 10.89 3.79 -2.48
CA GLU A 58 9.57 4.20 -2.01
C GLU A 58 9.18 3.34 -0.80
N ILE A 59 8.61 4.00 0.22
CA ILE A 59 8.10 3.35 1.43
C ILE A 59 6.58 3.41 1.36
N GLU A 60 5.95 2.26 1.51
CA GLU A 60 4.50 2.16 1.57
C GLU A 60 4.10 1.67 2.96
N LEU A 61 3.33 2.50 3.68
CA LEU A 61 2.97 2.23 5.08
C LEU A 61 1.74 1.33 5.16
N PHE A 62 1.73 0.42 6.14
CA PHE A 62 0.52 -0.30 6.51
C PHE A 62 -0.51 0.68 7.06
N THR A 63 -1.72 0.62 6.53
CA THR A 63 -2.81 1.53 6.89
C THR A 63 -3.39 1.26 8.27
N GLY A 64 -3.15 0.05 8.81
CA GLY A 64 -3.85 -0.46 9.99
C GLY A 64 -5.07 -1.33 9.67
N PHE A 65 -5.53 -1.33 8.41
CA PHE A 65 -6.70 -2.05 7.95
C PHE A 65 -6.36 -3.28 7.09
N TYR A 66 -7.24 -4.28 7.14
CA TYR A 66 -7.20 -5.49 6.34
C TYR A 66 -8.31 -5.47 5.29
N ASP A 67 -8.10 -6.08 4.13
CA ASP A 67 -9.18 -6.27 3.15
C ASP A 67 -10.16 -7.38 3.60
N LYS A 68 -11.20 -7.63 2.81
CA LYS A 68 -12.21 -8.66 3.12
C LYS A 68 -11.64 -10.08 3.25
N ASN A 69 -10.44 -10.31 2.70
CA ASN A 69 -9.75 -11.61 2.74
C ASN A 69 -8.73 -11.68 3.88
N GLY A 70 -8.64 -10.65 4.75
CA GLY A 70 -7.69 -10.59 5.85
C GLY A 70 -6.26 -10.25 5.43
N LYS A 71 -6.06 -9.70 4.23
CA LYS A 71 -4.75 -9.22 3.76
C LYS A 71 -4.52 -7.78 4.21
N LYS A 72 -3.33 -7.47 4.72
CA LYS A 72 -2.95 -6.11 5.11
C LYS A 72 -2.99 -5.17 3.91
N ILE A 73 -3.61 -4.00 4.10
CA ILE A 73 -3.67 -2.92 3.12
C ILE A 73 -2.54 -1.93 3.39
N PHE A 74 -1.70 -1.69 2.40
CA PHE A 74 -0.64 -0.70 2.41
C PHE A 74 -1.00 0.48 1.50
N GLU A 75 -0.35 1.62 1.71
CA GLU A 75 -0.34 2.71 0.72
C GLU A 75 0.05 2.16 -0.67
N GLY A 76 -0.60 2.65 -1.72
CA GLY A 76 -0.38 2.21 -3.09
C GLY A 76 -1.06 0.88 -3.46
N ASP A 77 -1.72 0.19 -2.53
CA ASP A 77 -2.57 -0.96 -2.88
C ASP A 77 -3.78 -0.52 -3.73
N ILE A 78 -4.14 -1.37 -4.69
CA ILE A 78 -5.30 -1.24 -5.55
C ILE A 78 -6.38 -2.21 -5.02
N LEU A 79 -7.51 -1.63 -4.64
CA LEU A 79 -8.67 -2.34 -4.13
C LEU A 79 -9.74 -2.44 -5.21
N GLU A 80 -10.37 -3.60 -5.28
CA GLU A 80 -11.49 -3.89 -6.17
C GLU A 80 -12.78 -4.07 -5.35
N TYR A 81 -13.86 -3.50 -5.86
CA TYR A 81 -15.22 -3.71 -5.38
C TYR A 81 -16.18 -3.83 -6.54
N THR A 82 -17.05 -4.84 -6.53
CA THR A 82 -18.15 -4.97 -7.50
C THR A 82 -19.39 -4.32 -6.92
N ARG A 83 -19.80 -3.21 -7.54
CA ARG A 83 -21.04 -2.52 -7.24
C ARG A 83 -22.18 -3.09 -8.05
N TRP A 84 -23.32 -3.28 -7.41
CA TRP A 84 -24.57 -3.65 -8.05
C TRP A 84 -25.46 -2.42 -8.21
N CYS A 85 -26.14 -2.30 -9.35
CA CYS A 85 -27.13 -1.26 -9.52
C CYS A 85 -28.35 -1.55 -8.63
N GLU A 86 -28.71 -0.62 -7.73
CA GLU A 86 -29.82 -0.79 -6.78
C GLU A 86 -31.15 -1.13 -7.47
N GLN A 87 -31.34 -0.67 -8.71
CA GLN A 87 -32.54 -0.97 -9.50
C GLN A 87 -32.62 -2.43 -9.97
N TYR A 88 -31.48 -3.11 -10.12
CA TYR A 88 -31.39 -4.44 -10.73
C TYR A 88 -30.95 -5.54 -9.74
N MET A 89 -30.74 -5.23 -8.45
CA MET A 89 -30.22 -6.18 -7.45
C MET A 89 -28.87 -6.79 -7.89
N GLU A 90 -28.50 -7.97 -7.36
CA GLU A 90 -27.29 -8.75 -7.71
C GLU A 90 -27.33 -9.32 -9.15
N ASP A 91 -27.76 -8.53 -10.14
CA ASP A 91 -27.71 -8.88 -11.56
C ASP A 91 -26.31 -8.61 -12.13
N ALA A 92 -25.62 -9.68 -12.53
CA ALA A 92 -24.25 -9.62 -13.00
C ALA A 92 -24.10 -8.79 -14.28
N GLU A 93 -25.14 -8.73 -15.11
CA GLU A 93 -25.15 -7.97 -16.36
C GLU A 93 -25.15 -6.45 -16.12
N HIS A 94 -25.57 -6.02 -14.92
CA HIS A 94 -25.66 -4.61 -14.52
C HIS A 94 -24.72 -4.26 -13.36
N SER A 95 -23.69 -5.08 -13.15
CA SER A 95 -22.64 -4.83 -12.16
C SER A 95 -21.54 -3.94 -12.74
N GLU A 96 -20.96 -3.11 -11.88
CA GLU A 96 -19.83 -2.24 -12.21
C GLU A 96 -18.67 -2.59 -11.26
N THR A 97 -17.51 -2.93 -11.82
CA THR A 97 -16.29 -3.11 -11.03
C THR A 97 -15.58 -1.77 -10.87
N ILE A 98 -15.34 -1.41 -9.61
CA ILE A 98 -14.70 -0.18 -9.20
C ILE A 98 -13.31 -0.50 -8.65
N TYR A 99 -12.34 0.33 -9.03
CA TYR A 99 -10.97 0.23 -8.54
C TYR A 99 -10.55 1.52 -7.84
N GLU A 100 -10.01 1.39 -6.64
CA GLU A 100 -9.50 2.51 -5.84
C GLU A 100 -8.05 2.25 -5.41
N VAL A 101 -7.22 3.29 -5.43
CA VAL A 101 -5.85 3.29 -4.92
C VAL A 101 -5.84 3.91 -3.53
N VAL A 102 -5.20 3.23 -2.57
CA VAL A 102 -5.08 3.69 -1.19
C VAL A 102 -3.96 4.72 -1.04
N CYS A 103 -4.24 5.84 -0.37
CA CYS A 103 -3.35 7.00 -0.23
C CYS A 103 -3.46 7.67 1.16
N PHE A 104 -2.51 8.56 1.49
CA PHE A 104 -2.63 9.51 2.61
C PHE A 104 -2.82 10.94 2.10
N ASP A 105 -3.77 11.67 2.70
CA ASP A 105 -4.04 13.06 2.32
C ASP A 105 -2.90 13.98 2.80
N THR A 106 -2.97 15.27 2.47
CA THR A 106 -1.94 16.25 2.87
C THR A 106 -1.83 16.45 4.38
N ASN A 107 -2.82 16.00 5.15
CA ASN A 107 -2.85 16.00 6.62
C ASN A 107 -2.50 14.63 7.23
N GLY A 108 -2.18 13.62 6.40
CA GLY A 108 -1.88 12.25 6.83
C GLY A 108 -3.12 11.40 7.12
N GLY A 109 -4.31 11.83 6.71
CA GLY A 109 -5.55 11.06 6.78
C GLY A 109 -5.59 9.96 5.72
N LEU A 110 -6.03 8.77 6.12
CA LEU A 110 -6.19 7.63 5.21
C LEU A 110 -7.41 7.85 4.31
N TYR A 111 -7.22 7.77 2.99
CA TYR A 111 -8.30 7.85 2.00
C TYR A 111 -7.95 7.02 0.76
N SER A 112 -8.87 6.95 -0.18
CA SER A 112 -8.64 6.31 -1.48
C SER A 112 -8.95 7.25 -2.64
N LYS A 113 -8.43 6.92 -3.82
CA LYS A 113 -8.74 7.61 -5.08
C LYS A 113 -9.24 6.60 -6.10
N LEU A 114 -10.31 6.94 -6.81
CA LEU A 114 -10.68 6.18 -8.02
C LEU A 114 -9.55 6.29 -9.05
N LEU A 115 -9.30 5.23 -9.81
CA LEU A 115 -8.22 5.24 -10.81
C LEU A 115 -8.32 6.38 -11.84
N ASN A 116 -9.53 6.91 -12.07
CA ASN A 116 -9.81 7.93 -13.07
C ASN A 116 -10.22 9.30 -12.47
N VAL A 117 -10.31 9.44 -11.14
CA VAL A 117 -10.83 10.65 -10.47
C VAL A 117 -10.14 10.88 -9.12
N GLU A 118 -10.04 12.13 -8.66
CA GLU A 118 -9.30 12.49 -7.44
C GLU A 118 -9.94 12.02 -6.11
N PHE A 119 -11.17 11.51 -6.11
CA PHE A 119 -11.89 11.12 -4.88
C PHE A 119 -12.44 9.69 -4.98
N GLY A 120 -12.01 8.82 -4.07
CA GLY A 120 -12.64 7.52 -3.78
C GLY A 120 -13.55 7.64 -2.56
N TRP A 121 -14.76 7.09 -2.65
CA TRP A 121 -15.77 7.19 -1.60
C TRP A 121 -16.08 5.81 -0.98
N PHE A 122 -15.71 4.72 -1.66
CA PHE A 122 -16.11 3.38 -1.27
C PHE A 122 -15.24 2.83 -0.15
N PHE A 123 -13.93 3.08 -0.21
CA PHE A 123 -13.00 2.69 0.86
C PHE A 123 -13.47 3.13 2.24
N GLU A 124 -13.81 4.41 2.39
CA GLU A 124 -14.25 4.94 3.67
C GLU A 124 -15.63 4.42 4.09
N HIS A 125 -16.51 4.18 3.12
CA HIS A 125 -17.84 3.65 3.38
C HIS A 125 -17.79 2.23 3.95
N PHE A 126 -16.80 1.43 3.54
CA PHE A 126 -16.65 0.05 3.98
C PHE A 126 -15.67 -0.13 5.16
N MET A 127 -15.16 0.95 5.74
CA MET A 127 -14.31 0.87 6.93
C MET A 127 -15.11 0.34 8.14
N ASN A 128 -14.63 -0.76 8.74
CA ASN A 128 -15.08 -1.26 10.03
C ASN A 128 -13.97 -1.09 11.08
N ASP A 129 -14.08 -0.04 11.89
CA ASP A 129 -13.12 0.29 12.94
C ASP A 129 -13.08 -0.72 14.09
N LYS A 130 -14.08 -1.60 14.24
CA LYS A 130 -14.12 -2.56 15.36
C LYS A 130 -13.15 -3.72 15.16
N ASN A 131 -12.92 -4.11 13.92
CA ASN A 131 -12.05 -5.22 13.52
C ASN A 131 -10.94 -4.78 12.56
N ASN A 132 -10.86 -3.49 12.24
CA ASN A 132 -9.94 -2.89 11.27
C ASN A 132 -10.02 -3.57 9.90
N THR A 133 -11.22 -3.81 9.37
CA THR A 133 -11.38 -4.36 8.02
C THR A 133 -12.05 -3.36 7.09
N ILE A 134 -11.62 -3.32 5.83
CA ILE A 134 -12.38 -2.74 4.72
C ILE A 134 -13.26 -3.85 4.19
N GLU A 135 -14.54 -3.76 4.51
CA GLU A 135 -15.55 -4.74 4.10
C GLU A 135 -15.77 -4.65 2.58
N GLU A 136 -16.21 -5.74 1.95
CA GLU A 136 -16.53 -5.79 0.50
C GLU A 136 -15.40 -5.55 -0.52
N MET A 137 -14.28 -4.93 -0.14
CA MET A 137 -13.15 -4.66 -1.02
C MET A 137 -12.04 -5.71 -0.87
N SER A 138 -11.38 -6.05 -1.97
CA SER A 138 -10.21 -6.94 -1.99
C SER A 138 -9.01 -6.31 -2.68
N ILE A 139 -7.81 -6.57 -2.16
CA ILE A 139 -6.57 -6.15 -2.82
C ILE A 139 -6.33 -7.02 -4.06
N ILE A 140 -6.24 -6.40 -5.22
CA ILE A 140 -5.94 -7.07 -6.50
C ILE A 140 -4.51 -6.79 -7.00
N GLY A 141 -3.83 -5.81 -6.41
CA GLY A 141 -2.52 -5.37 -6.87
C GLY A 141 -2.03 -4.13 -6.16
N ASN A 142 -0.99 -3.51 -6.70
CA ASN A 142 -0.45 -2.23 -6.26
C ASN A 142 0.03 -1.39 -7.46
N ILE A 143 0.28 -0.10 -7.24
CA ILE A 143 0.70 0.84 -8.26
C ILE A 143 2.06 0.51 -8.93
N HIS A 144 2.88 -0.34 -8.32
CA HIS A 144 4.19 -0.71 -8.85
C HIS A 144 4.15 -1.96 -9.73
N GLU A 145 3.50 -3.02 -9.25
CA GLU A 145 3.44 -4.34 -9.91
C GLU A 145 2.26 -4.45 -10.88
N ASN A 146 1.23 -3.61 -10.76
CA ASN A 146 -0.01 -3.67 -11.55
C ASN A 146 -0.34 -2.36 -12.27
N LYS A 147 0.67 -1.74 -12.91
CA LYS A 147 0.54 -0.46 -13.62
C LYS A 147 -0.49 -0.51 -14.75
N GLU A 148 -0.75 -1.67 -15.32
CA GLU A 148 -1.76 -1.91 -16.34
C GLU A 148 -3.18 -1.59 -15.84
N LEU A 149 -3.46 -1.83 -14.56
CA LEU A 149 -4.77 -1.53 -13.97
C LEU A 149 -5.03 -0.03 -13.94
N LEU A 150 -3.97 0.79 -13.77
CA LEU A 150 -4.07 2.25 -13.72
C LEU A 150 -4.50 2.90 -15.04
N ASN A 151 -4.46 2.15 -16.15
CA ASN A 151 -4.81 2.64 -17.48
C ASN A 151 -6.18 2.15 -17.95
N VAL A 152 -6.95 1.50 -17.09
CA VAL A 152 -8.31 1.05 -17.43
C VAL A 152 -9.22 2.28 -17.55
N ARG A 153 -9.38 2.74 -18.79
CA ARG A 153 -10.50 3.61 -19.17
C ARG A 153 -11.78 2.78 -19.03
N LEU A 154 -12.53 3.03 -17.96
CA LEU A 154 -13.95 2.67 -17.87
C LEU A 154 -14.75 3.55 -18.85
#